data_AF-A0A7K5RCM9-F1
#
_entry.id   AF-A0A7K5RCM9-F1
#
_cell.length_a   1.000
_cell.length_b   1.000
_cell.length_c   1.000
_cell.angle_alpha   90.00
_cell.angle_beta   90.00
_cell.angle_gamma   90.00
#
_symmetry.space_group_name_H-M   'P 1'
#
loop_
_entity.id
_entity.type
_entity.pdbx_description
1 polymer ?
#
loop_
_entity_poly.entity_id
_entity_poly.type
_entity_poly.pdbx_seq_one_letter_code
_entity_poly.pdbx_strand_id
1 'polypeptide(L)'
;MAEIPFTRVVSVTSADPRHPAENLLRPEDGGKWRGAAAGEKQLSVVLELGDSRPIHSLHIGNDGAAFVEVLLGSSAGGDFQVLLPSAALMSPSESRAGAGPGRVRLFGPQALVKRPATPTARWDRLQVVLSQPYCQSRPYGLAFIRAFSAPQEGEEPPPAPVSDL
;
A
#
# COMPACT_ATOMS: atom_id res chain seq x y z
N MET A 1 0.78 -2.61 17.90
CA MET A 1 0.19 -2.42 16.55
C MET A 1 0.51 -3.67 15.76
N ALA A 2 -0.50 -4.46 15.42
CA ALA A 2 -0.31 -5.68 14.66
C ALA A 2 -0.39 -5.40 13.16
N GLU A 3 0.48 -6.04 12.39
CA GLU A 3 0.39 -6.04 10.93
C GLU A 3 -0.85 -6.84 10.50
N ILE A 4 -1.57 -6.33 9.50
CA ILE A 4 -2.67 -7.02 8.84
C ILE A 4 -2.07 -7.68 7.60
N PRO A 5 -1.95 -9.02 7.56
CA PRO A 5 -1.34 -9.71 6.44
C PRO A 5 -2.21 -9.60 5.20
N PHE A 6 -1.58 -9.55 4.02
CA PHE A 6 -2.27 -9.72 2.74
C PHE A 6 -2.20 -11.19 2.34
N THR A 7 -3.34 -11.80 2.04
CA THR A 7 -3.41 -13.25 1.76
C THR A 7 -3.33 -13.57 0.27
N ARG A 8 -3.81 -12.67 -0.58
CA ARG A 8 -3.97 -12.94 -2.01
C ARG A 8 -4.03 -11.66 -2.85
N VAL A 9 -3.49 -11.72 -4.07
CA VAL A 9 -3.77 -10.75 -5.13
C VAL A 9 -5.09 -11.14 -5.81
N VAL A 10 -6.07 -10.24 -5.74
CA VAL A 10 -7.44 -10.45 -6.25
C VAL A 10 -7.52 -10.06 -7.72
N SER A 11 -6.92 -8.93 -8.05
CA SER A 11 -6.81 -8.42 -9.41
C SER A 11 -5.64 -7.46 -9.52
N VAL A 12 -5.11 -7.33 -10.72
CA VAL A 12 -4.05 -6.38 -11.07
C VAL A 12 -4.27 -5.90 -12.50
N THR A 13 -4.05 -4.61 -12.76
CA THR A 13 -4.24 -4.06 -14.11
C THR A 13 -3.09 -4.39 -15.05
N SER A 14 -1.87 -4.47 -14.51
CA SER A 14 -0.64 -4.73 -15.27
C SER A 14 0.49 -5.16 -14.33
N ALA A 15 1.30 -6.12 -14.77
CA ALA A 15 2.41 -6.66 -13.99
C ALA A 15 3.55 -7.14 -14.92
N ASP A 16 4.80 -6.75 -14.63
CA ASP A 16 5.99 -7.38 -15.23
C ASP A 16 6.12 -8.82 -14.68
N PRO A 17 6.28 -9.86 -15.53
CA PRO A 17 6.45 -11.24 -15.07
C PRO A 17 7.59 -11.47 -14.08
N ARG A 18 8.62 -10.60 -14.08
CA ARG A 18 9.75 -10.64 -13.13
C ARG A 18 9.49 -9.83 -11.86
N HIS A 19 8.51 -8.94 -11.88
CA HIS A 19 8.10 -8.10 -10.76
C HIS A 19 6.57 -8.18 -10.58
N PRO A 20 6.03 -9.40 -10.32
CA PRO A 20 4.61 -9.62 -10.23
C PRO A 20 3.99 -9.00 -8.96
N ALA A 21 2.67 -8.83 -8.96
CA ALA A 21 1.94 -8.23 -7.83
C ALA A 21 2.00 -9.08 -6.55
N GLU A 22 2.18 -10.40 -6.71
CA GLU A 22 2.29 -11.39 -5.64
C GLU A 22 3.47 -11.10 -4.70
N ASN A 23 4.49 -10.39 -5.17
CA ASN A 23 5.61 -9.94 -4.35
C ASN A 23 5.17 -9.02 -3.20
N LEU A 24 4.01 -8.36 -3.32
CA LEU A 24 3.46 -7.51 -2.25
C LEU A 24 2.90 -8.32 -1.07
N LEU A 25 2.66 -9.62 -1.23
CA LEU A 25 2.18 -10.50 -0.17
C LEU A 25 3.29 -10.88 0.82
N ARG A 26 4.56 -10.81 0.38
CA ARG A 26 5.76 -11.15 1.16
C ARG A 26 6.87 -10.13 0.95
N PRO A 27 6.69 -8.89 1.44
CA PRO A 27 7.64 -7.81 1.20
C PRO A 27 9.04 -8.06 1.80
N GLU A 28 9.16 -8.97 2.78
CA GLU A 28 10.42 -9.45 3.35
C GLU A 28 11.33 -10.16 2.35
N ASP A 29 10.77 -10.74 1.28
CA ASP A 29 11.54 -11.41 0.22
C ASP A 29 12.26 -10.40 -0.70
N GLY A 30 12.00 -9.09 -0.51
CA GLY A 30 12.61 -8.01 -1.30
C GLY A 30 12.08 -7.90 -2.73
N GLY A 31 11.03 -8.68 -3.06
CA GLY A 31 10.31 -8.58 -4.32
C GLY A 31 9.60 -7.23 -4.47
N LYS A 32 9.33 -6.84 -5.71
CA LYS A 32 8.59 -5.62 -6.06
C LYS A 32 7.48 -5.93 -7.02
N TRP A 33 6.46 -5.08 -7.05
CA TRP A 33 5.49 -5.04 -8.14
C TRP A 33 5.82 -3.89 -9.09
N ARG A 34 5.80 -4.17 -10.41
CA ARG A 34 5.90 -3.15 -11.46
C ARG A 34 4.87 -3.38 -12.55
N GLY A 35 4.44 -2.30 -13.20
CA GLY A 35 3.72 -2.40 -14.48
C GLY A 35 4.55 -3.11 -15.55
N ALA A 36 3.87 -3.75 -16.50
CA ALA A 36 4.49 -4.51 -17.58
C ALA A 36 5.26 -3.64 -18.58
N ALA A 37 4.92 -2.35 -18.69
CA ALA A 37 5.50 -1.46 -19.69
C ALA A 37 5.79 -0.04 -19.16
N ALA A 38 6.69 0.66 -19.84
CA ALA A 38 6.86 2.10 -19.64
C ALA A 38 5.66 2.87 -20.23
N GLY A 39 5.30 3.99 -19.61
CA GLY A 39 4.27 4.89 -20.13
C GLY A 39 2.84 4.60 -19.66
N GLU A 40 2.65 3.57 -18.84
CA GLU A 40 1.37 3.25 -18.22
C GLU A 40 0.91 4.39 -17.30
N LYS A 41 -0.21 5.06 -17.61
CA LYS A 41 -0.61 6.26 -16.85
C LYS A 41 -1.00 5.96 -15.41
N GLN A 42 -1.57 4.78 -15.20
CA GLN A 42 -2.08 4.33 -13.91
C GLN A 42 -1.92 2.82 -13.79
N LEU A 43 -1.61 2.34 -12.59
CA LEU A 43 -1.59 0.93 -12.22
C LEU A 43 -2.51 0.74 -11.01
N SER A 44 -3.18 -0.41 -10.93
CA SER A 44 -3.85 -0.78 -9.68
C SER A 44 -3.76 -2.26 -9.39
N VAL A 45 -3.76 -2.57 -8.09
CA VAL A 45 -3.79 -3.92 -7.55
C VAL A 45 -4.81 -3.97 -6.43
N VAL A 46 -5.59 -5.05 -6.36
CA VAL A 46 -6.51 -5.34 -5.26
C VAL A 46 -5.95 -6.51 -4.46
N LEU A 47 -5.74 -6.30 -3.17
CA LEU A 47 -5.23 -7.28 -2.22
C LEU A 47 -6.34 -7.73 -1.28
N GLU A 48 -6.36 -9.00 -0.92
CA GLU A 48 -7.21 -9.56 0.12
C GLU A 48 -6.56 -9.37 1.50
N LEU A 49 -7.31 -8.81 2.45
CA LEU A 49 -6.89 -8.69 3.84
C LEU A 49 -7.10 -10.04 4.54
N GLY A 50 -6.09 -10.50 5.28
CA GLY A 50 -6.20 -11.70 6.12
C GLY A 50 -7.05 -11.50 7.37
N ASP A 51 -7.35 -10.24 7.71
CA ASP A 51 -8.23 -9.87 8.81
C ASP A 51 -8.98 -8.57 8.46
N SER A 52 -10.24 -8.46 8.88
CA SER A 52 -11.10 -7.30 8.59
C SER A 52 -11.03 -6.22 9.67
N ARG A 53 -9.90 -6.13 10.38
CA ARG A 53 -9.68 -5.09 11.40
C ARG A 53 -9.55 -3.71 10.75
N PRO A 54 -9.96 -2.63 11.46
CA PRO A 54 -9.73 -1.27 11.00
C PRO A 54 -8.23 -0.99 10.79
N ILE A 55 -7.89 -0.46 9.62
CA ILE A 55 -6.53 -0.02 9.31
C ILE A 55 -6.27 1.31 10.01
N HIS A 56 -5.21 1.34 10.81
CA HIS A 56 -4.76 2.50 11.58
C HIS A 56 -3.60 3.23 10.89
N SER A 57 -2.71 2.50 10.22
CA SER A 57 -1.61 3.09 9.46
C SER A 57 -1.23 2.24 8.25
N LEU A 58 -0.57 2.89 7.29
CA LEU A 58 -0.04 2.28 6.07
C LEU A 58 1.44 2.64 5.92
N HIS A 59 2.29 1.65 5.67
CA HIS A 59 3.69 1.88 5.30
C HIS A 59 3.85 1.52 3.82
N ILE A 60 4.34 2.47 3.02
CA ILE A 60 4.41 2.32 1.57
C ILE A 60 5.84 2.56 1.11
N GLY A 61 6.47 1.51 0.58
CA GLY A 61 7.75 1.58 -0.12
C GLY A 61 7.51 1.82 -1.60
N ASN A 62 7.87 3.01 -2.09
CA ASN A 62 7.69 3.36 -3.49
C ASN A 62 8.63 2.56 -4.41
N ASP A 63 8.26 2.44 -5.69
CA ASP A 63 9.18 2.08 -6.76
C ASP A 63 8.87 2.92 -8.02
N GLY A 64 9.07 4.23 -7.91
CA GLY A 64 8.97 5.17 -9.03
C GLY A 64 7.57 5.72 -9.32
N ALA A 65 6.55 5.43 -8.52
CA ALA A 65 5.25 6.09 -8.64
C ALA A 65 5.31 7.54 -8.14
N ALA A 66 4.58 8.45 -8.79
CA ALA A 66 4.47 9.84 -8.33
C ALA A 66 3.43 9.97 -7.22
N PHE A 67 2.29 9.29 -7.38
CA PHE A 67 1.20 9.30 -6.42
C PHE A 67 0.74 7.89 -6.07
N VAL A 68 0.23 7.74 -4.85
CA VAL A 68 -0.49 6.57 -4.39
C VAL A 68 -1.83 6.98 -3.80
N GLU A 69 -2.87 6.22 -4.09
CA GLU A 69 -4.17 6.26 -3.44
C GLU A 69 -4.49 4.85 -2.94
N VAL A 70 -5.14 4.75 -1.77
CA VAL A 70 -5.54 3.45 -1.21
C VAL A 70 -7.02 3.49 -0.87
N LEU A 71 -7.74 2.47 -1.32
CA LEU A 71 -9.16 2.31 -1.11
C LEU A 71 -9.48 0.98 -0.40
N LEU A 72 -10.57 0.95 0.34
CA LEU A 72 -11.13 -0.23 0.97
C LEU A 72 -12.32 -0.73 0.16
N GLY A 73 -12.42 -2.04 -0.01
CA GLY A 73 -13.54 -2.71 -0.68
C GLY A 73 -14.03 -3.92 0.12
N SER A 74 -15.20 -4.42 -0.25
CA SER A 74 -15.77 -5.64 0.33
C SER A 74 -15.95 -6.70 -0.74
N SER A 75 -15.58 -7.95 -0.44
CA SER A 75 -15.86 -9.10 -1.31
C SER A 75 -17.36 -9.36 -1.47
N ALA A 76 -18.18 -8.86 -0.54
CA ALA A 76 -19.65 -8.90 -0.63
C ALA A 76 -20.23 -7.93 -1.68
N GLY A 77 -19.39 -7.09 -2.31
CA GLY A 77 -19.78 -6.11 -3.31
C GLY A 77 -19.88 -4.68 -2.77
N GLY A 78 -20.29 -3.76 -3.64
CA GLY A 78 -20.33 -2.32 -3.40
C GLY A 78 -19.10 -1.57 -3.92
N ASP A 79 -19.12 -0.25 -3.76
CA ASP A 79 -18.05 0.63 -4.23
C ASP A 79 -16.86 0.66 -3.29
N PHE A 80 -15.66 0.79 -3.87
CA PHE A 80 -14.45 1.05 -3.11
C PHE A 80 -14.50 2.45 -2.48
N GLN A 81 -14.05 2.55 -1.23
CA GLN A 81 -14.05 3.78 -0.46
C GLN A 81 -12.63 4.23 -0.15
N VAL A 82 -12.34 5.51 -0.37
CA VAL A 82 -11.01 6.07 -0.15
C VAL A 82 -10.62 5.96 1.33
N LEU A 83 -9.50 5.29 1.59
CA LEU A 83 -8.86 5.21 2.90
C LEU A 83 -7.71 6.20 3.00
N LEU A 84 -6.81 6.20 2.01
CA LEU A 84 -5.73 7.18 1.87
C LEU A 84 -6.01 7.97 0.59
N PRO A 85 -6.37 9.27 0.69
CA PRO A 85 -6.49 10.13 -0.48
C PRO A 85 -5.18 10.17 -1.27
N SER A 86 -5.25 10.52 -2.56
CA SER A 86 -4.06 10.63 -3.41
C SER A 86 -2.93 11.42 -2.75
N ALA A 87 -1.81 10.73 -2.52
CA ALA A 87 -0.67 11.24 -1.77
C ALA A 87 0.61 11.16 -2.62
N ALA A 88 1.39 12.24 -2.65
CA ALA A 88 2.61 12.32 -3.45
C ALA A 88 3.76 11.49 -2.85
N LEU A 89 4.27 10.51 -3.58
CA LEU A 89 5.50 9.77 -3.23
C LEU A 89 6.75 10.43 -3.84
N MET A 90 6.59 11.11 -4.98
CA MET A 90 7.65 11.85 -5.66
C MET A 90 7.12 13.21 -6.15
N SER A 91 7.99 14.21 -6.18
CA SER A 91 7.73 15.48 -6.88
C SER A 91 7.82 15.30 -8.41
N PRO A 92 7.30 16.25 -9.20
CA PRO A 92 7.46 16.22 -10.66
C PRO A 92 8.93 16.22 -11.10
N SER A 93 9.80 16.97 -10.42
CA SER A 93 11.23 17.04 -10.73
C SER A 93 11.95 15.73 -10.42
N GLU A 94 11.69 15.13 -9.26
CA GLU A 94 12.20 13.80 -8.90
C GLU A 94 11.72 12.73 -9.89
N SER A 95 10.46 12.79 -10.31
CA SER A 95 9.88 11.84 -11.26
C SER A 95 10.55 11.93 -12.64
N ARG A 96 10.79 13.14 -13.16
CA ARG A 96 11.52 13.34 -14.42
C ARG A 96 12.96 12.88 -14.32
N ALA A 97 13.65 13.22 -13.24
CA ALA A 97 15.05 12.81 -13.02
C ALA A 97 15.18 11.30 -12.73
N GLY A 98 14.16 10.67 -12.15
CA GLY A 98 14.24 9.32 -11.59
C GLY A 98 15.01 9.28 -10.27
N ALA A 99 14.98 10.36 -9.51
CA ALA A 99 15.69 10.46 -8.23
C ALA A 99 14.81 9.95 -7.08
N GLY A 100 15.37 9.11 -6.21
CA GLY A 100 14.68 8.59 -5.02
C GLY A 100 13.44 7.71 -5.28
N PRO A 101 13.43 6.79 -6.28
CA PRO A 101 12.25 5.98 -6.59
C PRO A 101 11.86 5.02 -5.46
N GLY A 102 12.79 4.66 -4.57
CA GLY A 102 12.60 3.74 -3.44
C GLY A 102 12.19 4.39 -2.11
N ARG A 103 11.65 5.62 -2.14
CA ARG A 103 11.27 6.34 -0.90
C ARG A 103 10.18 5.59 -0.15
N VAL A 104 10.38 5.40 1.16
CA VAL A 104 9.35 4.88 2.07
C VAL A 104 8.58 6.05 2.68
N ARG A 105 7.25 5.97 2.71
CA ARG A 105 6.39 6.90 3.44
C ARG A 105 5.51 6.15 4.43
N LEU A 106 5.40 6.69 5.63
CA LEU A 106 4.55 6.19 6.69
C LEU A 106 3.31 7.10 6.79
N PHE A 107 2.13 6.52 6.63
CA PHE A 107 0.86 7.20 6.73
C PHE A 107 0.18 6.76 8.02
N GLY A 108 0.25 7.63 9.04
CA GLY A 108 -0.48 7.44 10.29
C GLY A 108 -1.97 7.78 10.18
N PRO A 109 -2.74 7.62 11.26
CA PRO A 109 -4.19 7.82 11.28
C PRO A 109 -4.66 9.18 10.77
N GLN A 110 -3.83 10.22 10.96
CA GLN A 110 -4.09 11.59 10.52
C GLN A 110 -4.09 11.75 9.00
N ALA A 111 -3.43 10.85 8.27
CA ALA A 111 -3.43 10.82 6.81
C ALA A 111 -4.58 9.97 6.24
N LEU A 112 -5.25 9.18 7.08
CA LEU A 112 -6.33 8.30 6.68
C LEU A 112 -7.69 8.97 6.89
N VAL A 113 -8.66 8.61 6.06
CA VAL A 113 -10.05 9.03 6.22
C VAL A 113 -10.64 8.30 7.43
N LYS A 114 -11.06 9.06 8.46
CA LYS A 114 -11.47 8.54 9.78
C LYS A 114 -12.69 7.61 9.76
N ARG A 115 -13.51 7.65 8.70
CA ARG A 115 -14.72 6.85 8.60
C ARG A 115 -15.00 6.55 7.12
N PRO A 116 -14.90 5.29 6.67
CA PRO A 116 -15.54 4.87 5.44
C PRO A 116 -17.04 5.21 5.54
N ALA A 117 -17.62 5.75 4.48
CA ALA A 117 -19.02 6.18 4.40
C ALA A 117 -20.04 5.12 4.89
N THR A 118 -19.66 3.84 4.87
CA THR A 118 -20.51 2.72 5.31
C THR A 118 -19.97 2.07 6.60
N PRO A 119 -20.47 2.48 7.79
CA PRO A 119 -19.95 2.02 9.09
C PRO A 119 -20.23 0.54 9.39
N THR A 120 -21.12 -0.12 8.66
CA THR A 120 -21.45 -1.54 8.80
C THR A 120 -20.71 -2.45 7.82
N ALA A 121 -19.97 -1.88 6.86
CA ALA A 121 -19.27 -2.67 5.86
C ALA A 121 -18.04 -3.35 6.46
N ARG A 122 -17.97 -4.67 6.30
CA ARG A 122 -16.76 -5.45 6.57
C ARG A 122 -15.81 -5.27 5.38
N TRP A 123 -14.72 -4.53 5.61
CA TRP A 123 -13.68 -4.31 4.61
C TRP A 123 -12.69 -5.48 4.64
N ASP A 124 -12.55 -6.16 3.50
CA ASP A 124 -11.64 -7.30 3.33
C ASP A 124 -10.83 -7.21 2.02
N ARG A 125 -11.02 -6.14 1.25
CA ARG A 125 -10.23 -5.80 0.07
C ARG A 125 -9.51 -4.47 0.29
N LEU A 126 -8.27 -4.39 -0.17
CA LEU A 126 -7.51 -3.15 -0.24
C LEU A 126 -7.03 -2.93 -1.67
N GLN A 127 -7.51 -1.86 -2.30
CA GLN A 127 -7.05 -1.45 -3.62
C GLN A 127 -5.98 -0.39 -3.48
N VAL A 128 -4.84 -0.61 -4.15
CA VAL A 128 -3.78 0.39 -4.29
C VAL A 128 -3.81 0.90 -5.72
N VAL A 129 -3.87 2.21 -5.90
CA VAL A 129 -3.81 2.87 -7.20
C VAL A 129 -2.55 3.72 -7.25
N LEU A 130 -1.73 3.53 -8.28
CA LEU A 130 -0.50 4.25 -8.52
C LEU A 130 -0.62 5.08 -9.79
N SER A 131 0.00 6.25 -9.83
CA SER A 131 0.13 7.04 -11.06
C SER A 131 1.51 7.68 -11.19
N GLN A 132 1.96 7.81 -12.43
CA GLN A 132 3.23 8.47 -12.78
C GLN A 132 3.06 9.33 -14.05
N PRO A 133 2.41 10.51 -13.93
CA PRO A 133 2.14 11.36 -15.09
C PRO A 133 3.38 12.11 -15.60
N TYR A 134 4.46 12.16 -14.82
CA TYR A 134 5.62 13.01 -15.11
C TYR A 134 6.76 12.26 -15.81
N CYS A 135 6.68 10.94 -15.91
CA CYS A 135 7.71 10.11 -16.55
C CYS A 135 7.07 8.92 -17.27
N GLN A 136 7.12 8.93 -18.60
CA GLN A 136 6.56 7.87 -19.44
C GLN A 136 7.63 6.91 -19.99
N SER A 137 8.91 7.18 -19.77
CA SER A 137 10.02 6.40 -20.32
C SER A 137 10.46 5.21 -19.47
N ARG A 138 9.91 5.06 -18.25
CA ARG A 138 10.29 4.02 -17.29
C ARG A 138 9.05 3.34 -16.70
N PRO A 139 9.07 2.02 -16.49
CA PRO A 139 8.06 1.36 -15.68
C PRO A 139 8.20 1.80 -14.22
N TYR A 140 7.10 1.72 -13.49
CA TYR A 140 7.04 2.02 -12.06
C TYR A 140 6.12 1.02 -11.37
N GLY A 141 6.10 1.08 -10.05
CA GLY A 141 5.17 0.33 -9.24
C GLY A 141 5.43 0.57 -7.76
N LEU A 142 5.48 -0.52 -7.01
CA LEU A 142 5.60 -0.48 -5.56
C LEU A 142 6.60 -1.52 -5.08
N ALA A 143 7.48 -1.12 -4.16
CA ALA A 143 8.36 -2.05 -3.48
C ALA A 143 7.58 -2.86 -2.44
N PHE A 144 6.79 -2.19 -1.60
CA PHE A 144 5.89 -2.85 -0.66
C PHE A 144 4.76 -1.94 -0.22
N ILE A 145 3.69 -2.56 0.29
CA ILE A 145 2.70 -1.91 1.15
C ILE A 145 2.52 -2.80 2.39
N ARG A 146 2.38 -2.18 3.56
CA ARG A 146 2.01 -2.87 4.81
C ARG A 146 0.90 -2.09 5.49
N ALA A 147 -0.09 -2.80 6.01
CA ALA A 147 -1.20 -2.23 6.77
C ALA A 147 -1.12 -2.66 8.22
N PHE A 148 -1.39 -1.75 9.16
CA PHE A 148 -1.35 -2.04 10.58
C PHE A 148 -2.68 -1.68 11.22
N SER A 149 -3.16 -2.55 12.12
CA SER A 149 -4.31 -2.26 12.96
C SER A 149 -3.94 -1.36 14.13
N ALA A 150 -4.94 -0.73 14.75
CA ALA A 150 -4.74 -0.06 16.03
C ALA A 150 -4.19 -1.05 17.08
N PRO A 151 -3.42 -0.60 18.08
CA PRO A 151 -3.09 -1.40 19.25
C PRO A 151 -4.38 -1.90 19.91
N GLN A 152 -4.42 -3.16 20.34
CA GLN A 152 -5.51 -3.60 21.23
C GLN A 152 -5.27 -2.99 22.62
N GLU A 153 -6.32 -2.49 23.27
CA GLU A 153 -6.25 -2.14 24.69
C GLU A 153 -5.91 -3.43 25.47
N GLY A 154 -4.67 -3.52 25.97
CA GLY A 154 -4.15 -4.70 26.67
C GLY A 154 -2.91 -5.36 26.05
N GLU A 155 -2.42 -4.90 24.90
CA GLU A 155 -1.14 -5.36 24.36
C GLU A 155 0.02 -4.67 25.12
N GLU A 156 0.50 -5.34 26.17
CA GLU A 156 1.64 -4.91 26.97
C GLU A 156 2.87 -4.70 26.06
N PRO A 157 3.62 -3.58 26.18
CA PRO A 157 4.85 -3.42 25.41
C PRO A 157 5.82 -4.56 25.75
N PRO A 158 6.61 -5.06 24.77
CA PRO A 158 7.59 -6.11 25.04
C PRO A 158 8.51 -5.65 26.19
N PRO A 159 8.83 -6.54 27.15
CA PRO A 159 9.68 -6.18 28.28
C PRO A 159 11.00 -5.61 27.74
N ALA A 160 11.37 -4.43 28.24
CA ALA A 160 12.63 -3.80 27.89
C ALA A 160 13.78 -4.78 28.18
N PRO A 161 14.81 -4.86 27.32
CA PRO A 161 15.95 -5.71 27.58
C PRO A 161 16.59 -5.28 28.90
N VAL A 162 16.60 -6.19 29.86
CA VAL A 162 17.38 -6.02 31.09
C VAL A 162 18.84 -5.97 30.69
N SER A 163 19.44 -4.78 30.76
CA SER A 163 20.90 -4.66 30.77
C SER A 163 21.38 -5.21 32.09
N ASP A 164 21.77 -6.49 32.10
CA ASP A 164 22.66 -7.00 33.12
C ASP A 164 24.04 -6.33 32.94
N LEU A 165 24.35 -5.49 33.93
CA LEU A 165 25.62 -4.88 34.35
C LEU A 165 26.83 -4.94 33.41
#